data_AF-I1CQ28-F1
#
_entry.id   AF-I1CQ28-F1
#
_cell.length_a   1.000
_cell.length_b   1.000
_cell.length_c   1.000
_cell.angle_alpha   90.00
_cell.angle_beta   90.00
_cell.angle_gamma   90.00
#
_symmetry.space_group_name_H-M   'P 1'
#
loop_
_entity.id
_entity.type
_entity.pdbx_description
1 polymer ?
#
loop_
_entity_poly.entity_id
_entity_poly.type
_entity_poly.pdbx_seq_one_letter_code
_entity_poly.pdbx_strand_id
1 'polypeptide(L)'
;MPRLLKAAEEHSFSLGYRWNPAKCVMLNCAVSLGGPQFKLYGDPIPVQSTFNYLGVPFDDTGTIATGLLIQRNVTSAVSAMRRFLLPVGIRSPGFSRLTA
;
A
#
# COMPACT_ATOMS: atom_id res chain seq x y z
N MET A 1 13.42 5.19 22.97
CA MET A 1 12.84 4.36 21.90
C MET A 1 11.57 3.71 22.42
N PRO A 2 10.47 3.60 21.63
CA PRO A 2 9.24 2.93 22.07
C PRO A 2 9.50 1.49 22.49
N ARG A 3 8.85 1.06 23.57
CA ARG A 3 9.05 -0.28 24.16
C ARG A 3 8.80 -1.41 23.16
N LEU A 4 7.77 -1.28 22.32
CA LEU A 4 7.42 -2.31 21.34
C LEU A 4 8.43 -2.43 20.20
N LEU A 5 8.96 -1.31 19.68
CA LEU A 5 9.99 -1.32 18.64
C LEU A 5 11.30 -1.92 19.15
N LYS A 6 11.67 -1.61 20.40
CA LYS A 6 12.83 -2.22 21.05
C LYS A 6 12.69 -3.74 21.19
N ALA A 7 11.52 -4.21 21.63
CA ALA A 7 11.24 -5.64 21.73
C ALA A 7 11.28 -6.33 20.36
N ALA A 8 10.75 -5.68 19.31
CA ALA A 8 10.78 -6.20 17.94
C ALA A 8 12.21 -6.31 17.39
N GLU A 9 13.09 -5.35 17.71
CA GLU A 9 14.53 -5.43 17.39
C GLU A 9 15.21 -6.58 18.14
N GLU A 10 15.08 -6.64 19.46
CA GLU A 10 15.71 -7.68 20.29
C GLU A 10 15.26 -9.08 19.85
N HIS A 11 13.97 -9.24 19.57
CA HIS A 11 13.40 -10.48 19.03
C HIS A 11 13.99 -10.85 17.67
N SER A 12 14.14 -9.87 16.76
CA SER A 12 14.73 -10.11 15.44
C SER A 12 16.17 -10.62 15.55
N PHE A 13 16.98 -10.01 16.43
CA PHE A 13 18.35 -10.44 16.68
C PHE A 13 18.40 -11.85 17.28
N SER A 14 17.54 -12.15 18.24
CA SER A 14 17.45 -13.47 18.88
C SER A 14 17.16 -14.60 17.87
N LEU A 15 16.31 -14.34 16.88
CA LEU A 15 15.90 -15.33 15.87
C LEU A 15 16.73 -15.28 14.58
N GLY A 16 17.76 -14.43 14.50
CA GLY A 16 18.67 -14.39 13.36
C GLY A 16 18.07 -13.81 12.07
N TYR A 17 17.02 -12.98 12.16
CA TYR A 17 16.48 -12.26 11.01
C TYR A 17 16.53 -10.73 11.25
N ARG A 18 16.38 -9.94 10.18
CA ARG A 18 16.25 -8.49 10.28
C ARG A 18 15.04 -8.00 9.52
N TRP A 19 14.31 -7.08 10.13
CA TRP A 19 13.30 -6.29 9.42
C TRP A 19 14.00 -5.32 8.46
N ASN A 20 13.34 -4.94 7.37
CA ASN A 20 13.81 -3.86 6.51
C ASN A 20 13.07 -2.57 6.87
N PRO A 21 13.73 -1.57 7.50
CA PRO A 21 13.09 -0.34 7.95
C PRO A 21 12.39 0.42 6.81
N ALA A 22 12.94 0.38 5.59
CA ALA A 22 12.35 1.03 4.42
C ALA A 22 11.08 0.35 3.89
N LYS A 23 10.81 -0.90 4.31
CA LYS A 23 9.56 -1.63 4.01
C LYS A 23 8.57 -1.61 5.18
N CYS A 24 8.97 -1.12 6.34
CA CYS A 24 8.08 -0.88 7.47
C CYS A 24 7.32 0.43 7.27
N VAL A 25 6.22 0.63 8.00
CA VAL A 25 5.41 1.85 7.94
C VAL A 25 4.97 2.25 9.34
N MET A 26 5.08 3.53 9.66
CA MET A 26 4.42 4.14 10.81
C MET A 26 3.11 4.78 10.35
N LEU A 27 1.99 4.30 10.90
CA LEU A 27 0.67 4.91 10.73
C LEU A 27 0.36 5.84 11.90
N ASN A 28 -0.52 6.82 11.67
CA ASN A 28 -1.02 7.75 12.69
C ASN A 28 0.11 8.40 13.53
N CYS A 29 1.20 8.76 12.87
CA CYS A 29 2.37 9.29 13.54
C CYS A 29 2.39 10.82 13.46
N ALA A 30 2.31 11.47 14.62
CA ALA A 30 2.30 12.92 14.76
C ALA A 30 3.67 13.59 14.50
N VAL A 31 4.51 13.05 13.61
CA VAL A 31 5.86 13.61 13.33
C VAL A 31 5.77 15.05 12.84
N SER A 32 4.75 15.38 12.04
CA SER A 32 4.48 16.75 11.57
C SER A 32 4.09 17.72 12.69
N LEU A 33 3.67 17.22 13.85
CA LEU A 33 3.33 18.00 15.04
C LEU A 33 4.51 18.06 16.05
N GLY A 34 5.72 17.71 15.62
CA GLY A 34 6.90 17.64 16.48
C GLY A 34 7.04 16.32 17.25
N GLY A 35 6.26 15.30 16.89
CA GLY A 35 6.39 13.96 17.45
C GLY A 35 7.73 13.29 17.13
N PRO A 36 8.18 12.32 17.95
CA PRO A 36 9.46 11.66 17.75
C PRO A 36 9.47 10.82 16.46
N GLN A 37 10.56 10.91 15.69
CA GLN A 37 10.78 10.02 14.55
C GLN A 37 11.11 8.61 15.04
N PHE A 38 10.33 7.63 14.62
CA PHE A 38 10.56 6.24 14.96
C PHE A 38 11.62 5.61 14.07
N LYS A 39 12.44 4.78 14.70
CA LYS A 39 13.61 4.15 14.08
C LYS A 39 13.64 2.67 14.41
N LEU A 40 14.21 1.90 13.49
CA LEU A 40 14.54 0.50 13.65
C LEU A 40 16.01 0.29 13.26
N TYR A 41 16.82 -0.24 14.15
CA TYR A 41 18.28 -0.39 14.04
C TYR A 41 19.02 0.94 13.83
N GLY A 42 18.42 2.05 14.25
CA GLY A 42 18.94 3.41 14.02
C GLY A 42 18.44 4.07 12.73
N ASP A 43 17.84 3.30 11.81
CA ASP A 43 17.29 3.80 10.55
C ASP A 43 15.85 4.29 10.73
N PRO A 44 15.47 5.42 10.12
CA PRO A 44 14.11 5.95 10.22
C PRO A 44 13.10 5.05 9.50
N ILE A 45 11.95 4.82 10.15
CA ILE A 45 10.80 4.16 9.53
C ILE A 45 9.97 5.22 8.80
N PRO A 46 9.57 5.02 7.54
CA PRO A 46 8.76 5.99 6.82
C PRO A 46 7.35 6.10 7.44
N VAL A 47 6.85 7.33 7.48
CA VAL A 47 5.48 7.64 7.91
C VAL A 47 4.58 7.66 6.68
N GLN A 48 3.45 6.97 6.74
CA GLN A 48 2.45 6.99 5.68
C GLN A 48 1.05 7.08 6.27
N SER A 49 0.10 7.52 5.45
CA SER A 49 -1.34 7.54 5.80
C SER A 49 -2.03 6.20 5.57
N THR A 50 -1.41 5.30 4.81
CA THR A 50 -1.96 3.96 4.53
C THR A 50 -0.91 2.87 4.57
N PHE A 51 -1.34 1.64 4.87
CA PHE A 51 -0.51 0.45 4.87
C PHE A 51 -1.19 -0.66 4.08
N ASN A 52 -0.44 -1.32 3.19
CA ASN A 52 -0.96 -2.43 2.40
C ASN A 52 -0.66 -3.76 3.08
N TYR A 53 -1.71 -4.52 3.37
CA TYR A 53 -1.58 -5.89 3.85
C TYR A 53 -2.35 -6.84 2.94
N LEU A 54 -1.64 -7.80 2.34
CA LEU A 54 -2.20 -8.79 1.40
C LEU A 54 -3.03 -8.16 0.26
N GLY A 55 -2.62 -6.98 -0.22
CA GLY A 55 -3.31 -6.25 -1.29
C GLY A 55 -4.44 -5.33 -0.82
N VAL A 56 -4.79 -5.34 0.47
CA VAL A 56 -5.82 -4.48 1.05
C VAL A 56 -5.16 -3.27 1.72
N PRO A 57 -5.51 -2.03 1.34
CA PRO A 57 -5.02 -0.83 2.00
C PRO A 57 -5.82 -0.56 3.28
N PHE A 58 -5.12 -0.29 4.37
CA PHE A 58 -5.65 0.18 5.64
C PHE A 58 -5.25 1.64 5.85
N ASP A 59 -6.13 2.46 6.40
CA ASP A 59 -5.85 3.85 6.75
C ASP A 59 -5.23 3.97 8.16
N ASP A 60 -4.98 5.22 8.56
CA ASP A 60 -4.42 5.59 9.86
C ASP A 60 -5.35 5.32 11.05
N THR A 61 -6.64 5.10 10.80
CA THR A 61 -7.62 4.63 11.81
C THR A 61 -7.65 3.11 11.93
N GLY A 62 -6.93 2.40 11.06
CA GLY A 62 -6.91 0.94 10.99
C GLY A 62 -8.12 0.34 10.26
N THR A 63 -8.91 1.16 9.57
CA THR A 63 -10.02 0.67 8.74
C THR A 63 -9.57 0.45 7.30
N ILE A 64 -10.33 -0.33 6.53
CA ILE A 64 -10.03 -0.53 5.11
C ILE A 64 -10.25 0.81 4.41
N ALA A 65 -9.18 1.32 3.77
CA ALA A 65 -9.21 2.53 2.96
C ALA A 65 -9.98 2.26 1.66
N THR A 66 -11.31 2.17 1.77
CA THR A 66 -12.22 1.64 0.74
C THR A 66 -12.14 2.45 -0.55
N GLY A 67 -12.08 3.78 -0.45
CA GLY A 67 -11.91 4.64 -1.63
C GLY A 67 -10.62 4.33 -2.39
N LEU A 68 -9.52 4.11 -1.67
CA LEU A 68 -8.22 3.78 -2.24
C LEU A 68 -8.22 2.37 -2.86
N LEU A 69 -8.85 1.40 -2.19
CA LEU A 69 -9.04 0.05 -2.71
C LEU A 69 -9.83 0.05 -4.03
N ILE A 70 -10.98 0.74 -4.06
CA ILE A 70 -11.82 0.86 -5.25
C ILE A 70 -11.02 1.54 -6.37
N GLN A 71 -10.36 2.65 -6.07
CA GLN A 71 -9.57 3.38 -7.07
C GLN A 71 -8.49 2.49 -7.70
N ARG A 72 -7.70 1.78 -6.89
CA ARG A 72 -6.66 0.86 -7.39
C ARG A 72 -7.23 -0.24 -8.27
N ASN A 73 -8.33 -0.85 -7.84
CA ASN A 73 -8.99 -1.91 -8.60
C ASN A 73 -9.55 -1.40 -9.93
N VAL A 74 -10.19 -0.23 -9.93
CA VAL A 74 -10.70 0.43 -11.15
C VAL A 74 -9.54 0.77 -12.08
N THR A 75 -8.48 1.40 -11.59
CA THR A 75 -7.30 1.74 -12.41
C THR A 75 -6.66 0.50 -13.02
N SER A 76 -6.50 -0.57 -12.22
CA SER A 76 -5.99 -1.86 -12.69
C SER A 76 -6.88 -2.46 -13.78
N ALA A 77 -8.19 -2.53 -13.55
CA ALA A 77 -9.16 -3.08 -14.48
C ALA A 77 -9.23 -2.27 -15.78
N VAL A 78 -9.24 -0.94 -15.71
CA VAL A 78 -9.25 -0.05 -16.88
C VAL A 78 -7.95 -0.20 -17.67
N SER A 79 -6.81 -0.28 -17.00
CA SER A 79 -5.52 -0.51 -17.65
C SER A 79 -5.52 -1.85 -18.40
N ALA A 80 -5.99 -2.93 -17.77
CA ALA A 80 -6.11 -4.24 -18.40
C ALA A 80 -7.08 -4.24 -19.59
N MET A 81 -8.25 -3.60 -19.45
CA MET A 81 -9.21 -3.44 -20.54
C MET A 81 -8.59 -2.73 -21.75
N ARG A 82 -7.94 -1.58 -21.52
CA ARG A 82 -7.35 -0.77 -22.59
C ARG A 82 -6.19 -1.49 -23.28
N ARG A 83 -5.36 -2.17 -22.50
CA ARG A 83 -4.14 -2.80 -23.02
C ARG A 83 -4.39 -4.12 -23.74
N PHE A 84 -5.38 -4.91 -23.29
CA PHE A 84 -5.54 -6.28 -23.76
C PHE A 84 -6.89 -6.56 -24.41
N LEU A 85 -7.99 -6.02 -23.88
CA LEU A 85 -9.33 -6.38 -24.36
C LEU A 85 -9.76 -5.53 -25.57
N LEU A 86 -9.47 -4.22 -25.55
CA LEU A 86 -9.81 -3.33 -26.66
C LEU A 86 -9.13 -3.73 -27.98
N PRO A 87 -7.82 -4.07 -28.04
CA PRO A 87 -7.17 -4.46 -29.29
C PRO A 87 -7.71 -5.76 -29.91
N VAL A 88 -8.28 -6.66 -29.10
CA VAL A 88 -8.85 -7.94 -29.55
C VAL A 88 -10.33 -7.78 -29.94
N GLY A 89 -10.85 -6.54 -29.95
CA GLY A 89 -12.22 -6.23 -30.40
C GLY A 89 -13.30 -6.45 -29.34
N ILE A 90 -12.93 -6.79 -28.10
CA ILE A 90 -13.89 -6.91 -26.99
C ILE A 90 -14.32 -5.49 -26.59
N ARG A 91 -15.61 -5.17 -26.80
CA ARG A 91 -16.20 -3.82 -26.63
C ARG A 91 -15.57 -2.74 -27.51
N SER A 92 -15.37 -3.02 -28.79
CA SER A 92 -15.22 -1.96 -29.82
C SER A 92 -16.35 -0.92 -29.64
N PRO A 93 -16.06 0.39 -29.51
CA PRO A 93 -17.09 1.42 -29.43
C PRO A 93 -17.91 1.55 -30.73
N GLY A 94 -17.55 0.82 -31.78
CA GLY A 94 -18.38 0.62 -32.96
C GLY A 94 -19.15 -0.69 -32.86
N PHE A 95 -20.47 -0.59 -32.70
CA PHE A 95 -21.36 -1.56 -33.34
C PHE A 95 -20.91 -1.72 -34.79
N SER A 96 -20.77 -2.96 -35.27
CA SER A 96 -20.77 -3.22 -36.70
C SER A 96 -22.01 -2.53 -37.26
N ARG A 97 -21.85 -1.60 -38.21
CA ARG A 97 -23.00 -1.06 -38.95
C ARG A 97 -23.69 -2.24 -39.64
N LEU A 98 -24.77 -2.74 -39.05
CA LEU A 98 -25.67 -3.75 -39.65
C LEU A 98 -26.53 -3.10 -40.73
N THR A 99 -25.89 -2.47 -41.70
CA THR A 99 -26.50 -1.99 -42.95
C THR A 99 -25.40 -1.99 -44.01
N ALA A 100 -25.22 -3.12 -44.68
CA ALA A 100 -24.63 -3.21 -46.01
C ALA A 100 -25.71 -3.78 -46.93
#